data_AF-A0A9D5FNW5-F1
#
_entry.id   AF-A0A9D5FNW5-F1
#
_cell.length_a   1.000
_cell.length_b   1.000
_cell.length_c   1.000
_cell.angle_alpha   90.00
_cell.angle_beta   90.00
_cell.angle_gamma   90.00
#
_symmetry.space_group_name_H-M   'P 1'
#
loop_
_entity.id
_entity.type
_entity.pdbx_description
1 polymer ?
#
loop_
_entity_poly.entity_id
_entity_poly.type
_entity_poly.pdbx_seq_one_letter_code
_entity_poly.pdbx_strand_id
1 'polypeptide(L)'
;MFVNRNFGRREGKMKWFYCRRANVQEHGLVEEAVLREMARSGRLSPDDLLWCQPSGAAWVRAGGLKNMFPEPASQSQPQQVDASQVIMAVQQAANQSRKSRAPVIIITIVVLMVIGVLAVLGKKWLLSLVQ
;
A
#
# COMPACT_ATOMS: atom_id res chain seq x y z
N MET A 1 -15.41 17.62 -17.35
CA MET A 1 -14.09 18.23 -17.04
C MET A 1 -14.30 19.68 -16.65
N PHE A 2 -14.26 20.02 -15.36
CA PHE A 2 -14.42 21.40 -14.91
C PHE A 2 -13.03 22.05 -14.77
N VAL A 3 -12.67 22.84 -15.77
CA VAL A 3 -11.46 23.68 -15.73
C VAL A 3 -11.87 25.03 -15.14
N ASN A 4 -11.90 25.12 -13.81
CA ASN A 4 -12.24 26.37 -13.12
C ASN A 4 -10.98 27.24 -12.99
N ARG A 5 -10.64 27.95 -14.07
CA ARG A 5 -9.58 28.97 -14.11
C ARG A 5 -10.18 30.34 -13.83
N ASN A 6 -10.32 30.71 -12.55
CA ASN A 6 -10.60 32.09 -12.13
C ASN A 6 -10.17 32.35 -10.67
N PHE A 7 -8.91 32.07 -10.33
CA PHE A 7 -8.24 32.60 -9.12
C PHE A 7 -7.40 33.86 -9.42
N GLY A 8 -7.81 34.61 -10.44
CA GLY A 8 -7.18 35.86 -10.84
C GLY A 8 -7.90 37.07 -10.25
N ARG A 9 -7.73 37.34 -8.94
CA ARG A 9 -8.01 38.69 -8.43
C ARG A 9 -7.24 39.03 -7.14
N ARG A 10 -5.95 39.33 -7.31
CA ARG A 10 -5.14 40.24 -6.47
C ARG A 10 -5.15 40.04 -4.95
N GLU A 11 -5.09 38.80 -4.46
CA GLU A 11 -4.58 38.53 -3.11
C GLU A 11 -3.05 38.49 -3.19
N GLY A 12 -2.37 39.26 -2.33
CA GLY A 12 -0.91 39.22 -2.24
C GLY A 12 -0.47 37.77 -2.06
N LYS A 13 0.40 37.28 -2.96
CA LYS A 13 0.83 35.88 -3.03
C LYS A 13 1.31 35.43 -1.65
N MET A 14 0.44 34.80 -0.86
CA MET A 14 0.81 34.29 0.45
C MET A 14 1.78 33.15 0.21
N LYS A 15 3.03 33.39 0.61
CA LYS A 15 4.08 32.40 0.50
C LYS A 15 4.11 31.58 1.78
N TRP A 16 4.09 30.27 1.60
CA TRP A 16 4.06 29.32 2.68
C TRP A 16 5.33 28.49 2.69
N PHE A 17 5.78 28.14 3.88
CA PHE A 17 6.78 27.11 4.12
C PHE A 17 6.08 25.88 4.67
N TYR A 18 6.65 24.69 4.40
CA TYR A 18 6.13 23.46 4.98
C TYR A 18 7.27 22.56 5.47
N CYS A 19 6.99 21.84 6.54
CA CYS A 19 7.89 20.87 7.14
C CYS A 19 7.13 19.54 7.26
N ARG A 20 7.68 18.48 6.64
CA ARG A 20 7.06 17.17 6.66
C ARG A 20 7.51 16.42 7.90
N ARG A 21 6.61 15.70 8.56
CA ARG A 21 6.99 14.92 9.75
C ARG A 21 8.09 13.89 9.47
N ALA A 22 8.10 13.34 8.25
CA ALA A 22 9.11 12.38 7.81
C ALA A 22 10.45 13.02 7.40
N ASN A 23 10.49 14.32 7.12
CA ASN A 23 11.70 15.05 6.75
C ASN A 23 11.62 16.47 7.30
N VAL A 24 12.44 16.74 8.32
CA VAL A 24 12.50 18.02 9.04
C VAL A 24 13.11 19.14 8.18
N GLN A 25 13.50 18.87 6.93
CA GLN A 25 13.88 19.93 6.01
C GLN A 25 12.69 20.85 5.71
N GLU A 26 12.91 22.13 5.97
CA GLU A 26 12.02 23.20 5.54
C GLU A 26 12.02 23.28 4.02
N HIS A 27 10.87 23.02 3.42
CA HIS A 27 10.68 23.18 1.99
C HIS A 27 10.16 24.60 1.71
N GLY A 28 10.82 25.25 0.75
CA GLY A 28 10.72 26.69 0.51
C GLY A 28 9.35 27.22 0.07
N LEU A 29 9.34 28.53 -0.19
CA LEU A 29 8.17 29.36 -0.48
C LEU A 29 7.29 28.77 -1.60
N VAL A 30 6.23 28.07 -1.21
CA VAL A 30 5.19 27.54 -2.09
C VAL A 30 3.94 28.40 -2.01
N GLU A 31 3.21 28.50 -3.12
CA GLU A 31 1.91 29.14 -3.16
C GLU A 31 0.84 28.22 -2.55
N GLU A 32 -0.21 28.80 -1.95
CA GLU A 32 -1.29 28.02 -1.33
C GLU A 32 -1.94 27.02 -2.29
N ALA A 33 -2.09 27.39 -3.56
CA ALA A 33 -2.62 26.51 -4.60
C ALA A 33 -1.78 25.22 -4.76
N VAL A 34 -0.46 25.34 -4.63
CA VAL A 34 0.47 24.21 -4.68
C VAL A 34 0.34 23.35 -3.42
N LEU A 35 0.19 23.97 -2.24
CA LEU A 35 -0.08 23.23 -0.99
C LEU A 35 -1.36 22.40 -1.09
N ARG A 36 -2.43 22.98 -1.63
CA ARG A 36 -3.71 22.29 -1.82
C ARG A 36 -3.59 21.13 -2.78
N GLU A 37 -2.83 21.28 -3.86
CA GLU A 37 -2.56 20.19 -4.79
C GLU A 37 -1.71 19.07 -4.14
N MET A 38 -0.75 19.44 -3.29
CA MET A 38 0.01 18.45 -2.50
C MET A 38 -0.87 17.71 -1.49
N ALA A 39 -1.81 18.40 -0.84
CA ALA A 39 -2.78 17.77 0.05
C ALA A 39 -3.70 16.79 -0.70
N ARG A 40 -4.22 17.20 -1.87
CA ARG A 40 -5.06 16.34 -2.73
C ARG A 40 -4.32 15.12 -3.27
N SER A 41 -3.04 15.26 -3.62
CA SER A 41 -2.21 14.18 -4.13
C SER A 41 -1.61 13.28 -3.03
N GLY A 42 -1.89 13.57 -1.75
CA GLY A 42 -1.35 12.83 -0.61
C GLY A 42 0.14 13.08 -0.33
N ARG A 43 0.74 14.09 -0.96
CA ARG A 43 2.14 14.52 -0.72
C ARG A 43 2.30 15.41 0.51
N LEU A 44 1.20 15.97 1.00
CA LEU A 44 1.11 16.72 2.25
C LEU A 44 0.14 15.98 3.18
N SER A 45 0.56 15.74 4.42
CA SER A 45 -0.24 15.12 5.48
C SER A 45 -0.95 16.17 6.33
N PRO A 46 -2.14 15.90 6.90
CA PRO A 46 -2.77 16.80 7.87
C PRO A 46 -1.92 17.05 9.13
N ASP A 47 -0.97 16.17 9.42
CA ASP A 47 -0.03 16.34 10.54
C ASP A 47 1.20 17.21 10.19
N ASP A 48 1.42 17.52 8.91
CA ASP A 48 2.55 18.34 8.50
C ASP A 48 2.39 19.79 8.98
N LEU A 49 3.51 20.48 9.20
CA LEU A 49 3.52 21.83 9.71
C LEU A 49 3.66 22.83 8.57
N LEU A 50 2.88 23.90 8.62
CA LEU A 50 2.87 24.99 7.66
C LEU A 50 3.18 26.31 8.37
N TRP A 51 3.94 27.17 7.71
CA TRP A 51 4.25 28.51 8.21
C TRP A 51 3.95 29.56 7.14
N CYS A 52 3.16 30.57 7.49
CA CYS A 52 2.78 31.65 6.59
C CYS A 52 3.72 32.83 6.78
N GLN A 53 4.51 33.16 5.76
CA GLN A 53 5.49 34.23 5.82
C GLN A 53 4.88 35.61 6.18
N PRO A 54 3.79 36.08 5.53
CA PRO A 54 3.27 37.42 5.81
C PRO A 54 2.61 37.57 7.18
N SER A 55 2.17 36.48 7.83
CA SER A 55 1.53 36.58 9.14
C SER A 55 2.52 36.58 10.30
N GLY A 56 3.77 36.15 10.08
CA GLY A 56 4.74 35.92 11.17
C GLY A 56 4.24 34.94 12.23
N ALA A 57 3.24 34.11 11.90
CA ALA A 57 2.59 33.23 12.86
C ALA A 57 3.49 32.07 13.28
N ALA A 58 3.12 31.35 14.33
CA ALA A 58 3.75 30.06 14.64
C ALA A 58 3.45 29.03 13.54
N TRP A 59 4.24 27.95 13.50
CA TRP A 59 3.93 26.78 12.68
C TRP A 59 2.55 26.22 13.05
N VAL A 60 1.68 26.07 12.05
CA VAL A 60 0.34 25.51 12.21
C VAL A 60 0.25 24.15 11.54
N ARG A 61 -0.50 23.21 12.12
CA ARG A 61 -0.77 21.93 11.45
C ARG A 61 -1.62 22.15 10.21
N ALA A 62 -1.27 21.47 9.13
CA ALA A 62 -1.98 21.56 7.86
C ALA A 62 -3.45 21.17 8.03
N GLY A 63 -3.75 20.14 8.84
CA GLY A 63 -5.12 19.69 9.12
C GLY A 63 -5.98 20.70 9.88
N GLY A 64 -5.37 21.72 10.50
CA GLY A 64 -6.10 22.84 11.10
C GLY A 64 -6.57 23.89 10.09
N LEU A 65 -6.07 23.85 8.85
CA LEU A 65 -6.49 24.77 7.80
C LEU A 65 -7.78 24.29 7.13
N LYS A 66 -8.82 25.11 7.24
CA LYS A 66 -10.12 24.85 6.61
C LYS A 66 -9.96 24.72 5.09
N ASN A 67 -10.59 23.70 4.50
CA ASN A 67 -10.58 23.42 3.05
C ASN A 67 -9.21 23.06 2.45
N MET A 68 -8.18 22.77 3.27
CA MET A 68 -6.88 22.35 2.75
C MET A 68 -6.89 20.89 2.31
N PHE A 69 -7.54 20.03 3.09
CA PHE A 69 -7.70 18.62 2.81
C PHE A 69 -9.11 18.36 2.27
N PRO A 70 -9.26 17.44 1.30
CA PRO A 70 -10.59 16.96 0.97
C PRO A 70 -11.20 16.39 2.24
N GLU A 71 -12.41 16.83 2.57
CA GLU A 71 -13.19 16.18 3.62
C GLU A 71 -13.20 14.69 3.29
N PRO A 72 -12.80 13.80 4.23
CA PRO A 72 -12.82 12.37 3.96
C PRO A 72 -14.25 12.08 3.56
N ALA A 73 -14.48 11.84 2.26
CA ALA A 73 -15.80 11.71 1.69
C ALA A 73 -16.51 10.71 2.57
N SER A 74 -17.43 11.21 3.41
CA SER A 74 -17.84 10.54 4.65
C SER A 74 -18.00 9.10 4.28
N GLN A 75 -17.04 8.26 4.73
CA GLN A 75 -16.90 6.90 4.23
C GLN A 75 -18.30 6.35 4.32
N SER A 76 -18.91 6.15 3.14
CA SER A 76 -20.30 5.74 3.06
C SER A 76 -20.36 4.56 4.00
N GLN A 77 -21.15 4.72 5.08
CA GLN A 77 -21.21 3.78 6.19
C GLN A 77 -20.99 2.39 5.62
N PRO A 78 -19.99 1.62 6.09
CA PRO A 78 -19.67 0.33 5.52
C PRO A 78 -21.00 -0.36 5.33
N GLN A 79 -21.38 -0.58 4.05
CA GLN A 79 -22.63 -1.26 3.72
C GLN A 79 -22.65 -2.43 4.65
N GLN A 80 -23.62 -2.44 5.56
CA GLN A 80 -23.72 -3.41 6.63
C GLN A 80 -23.78 -4.75 5.91
N VAL A 81 -22.62 -5.38 5.73
CA VAL A 81 -22.51 -6.62 4.99
C VAL A 81 -23.25 -7.58 5.89
N ASP A 82 -24.44 -7.93 5.43
CA ASP A 82 -25.37 -8.77 6.15
C ASP A 82 -24.58 -9.97 6.67
N ALA A 83 -24.47 -10.10 7.99
CA ALA A 83 -23.62 -11.11 8.63
C ALA A 83 -23.95 -12.53 8.13
N SER A 84 -25.17 -12.71 7.62
CA SER A 84 -25.66 -13.88 6.91
C SER A 84 -24.79 -14.27 5.70
N GLN A 85 -24.28 -13.31 4.92
CA GLN A 85 -23.43 -13.61 3.76
C GLN A 85 -22.02 -14.05 4.17
N VAL A 86 -21.47 -13.46 5.24
CA VAL A 86 -20.13 -13.83 5.74
C VAL A 86 -20.14 -15.26 6.30
N ILE A 87 -21.20 -15.64 7.02
CA ILE A 87 -21.34 -17.00 7.56
C ILE A 87 -21.45 -18.05 6.43
N MET A 88 -22.20 -17.76 5.36
CA MET A 88 -22.29 -18.68 4.21
C MET A 88 -20.97 -18.84 3.45
N ALA A 89 -20.21 -17.75 3.25
CA ALA A 89 -18.94 -17.80 2.54
C ALA A 89 -17.86 -18.59 3.30
N VAL A 90 -17.79 -18.43 4.63
CA VAL A 90 -16.84 -19.18 5.48
C VAL A 90 -17.16 -20.69 5.46
N GLN A 91 -18.44 -21.06 5.46
CA GLN A 91 -18.87 -22.46 5.40
C GLN A 91 -18.50 -23.12 4.06
N GLN A 92 -18.60 -22.39 2.94
CA GLN A 92 -18.24 -22.89 1.62
C GLN A 92 -16.73 -23.11 1.46
N ALA A 93 -15.90 -22.21 2.01
CA ALA A 93 -14.44 -22.33 1.97
C ALA A 93 -13.94 -23.55 2.78
N ALA A 94 -14.54 -23.82 3.94
CA ALA A 94 -14.18 -24.97 4.77
C ALA A 94 -14.46 -26.32 4.08
N ASN A 95 -15.48 -26.39 3.23
CA ASN A 95 -15.89 -27.63 2.57
C ASN A 95 -15.03 -27.98 1.35
N GLN A 96 -14.47 -26.99 0.64
CA GLN A 96 -13.61 -27.22 -0.53
C GLN A 96 -12.22 -27.75 -0.15
N SER A 97 -11.70 -27.38 1.03
CA SER A 97 -10.37 -27.79 1.49
C SER A 97 -10.24 -29.30 1.78
N ARG A 98 -11.35 -29.99 2.05
CA ARG A 98 -11.34 -31.44 2.31
C ARG A 98 -11.21 -32.30 1.05
N LYS A 99 -11.52 -31.75 -0.13
CA LYS A 99 -11.64 -32.56 -1.37
C LYS A 99 -10.36 -32.58 -2.22
N SER A 100 -9.29 -31.88 -1.82
CA SER A 100 -8.10 -31.67 -2.67
C SER A 100 -6.76 -32.13 -2.09
N ARG A 101 -6.73 -32.86 -0.97
CA ARG A 101 -5.47 -33.32 -0.34
C ARG A 101 -5.28 -34.83 -0.39
N ALA A 102 -4.93 -35.35 -1.57
CA ALA A 102 -4.00 -36.47 -1.82
C ALA A 102 -4.12 -36.85 -3.32
N PRO A 103 -3.04 -36.79 -4.13
CA PRO A 103 -1.96 -37.79 -4.04
C PRO A 103 -0.57 -37.29 -4.51
N VAL A 104 0.00 -36.22 -3.94
CA VAL A 104 1.38 -35.79 -4.33
C VAL A 104 2.47 -36.60 -3.61
N ILE A 105 2.19 -37.13 -2.42
CA ILE A 105 3.19 -37.86 -1.60
C ILE A 105 3.63 -39.19 -2.25
N ILE A 106 2.76 -39.84 -3.03
CA ILE A 106 3.07 -41.14 -3.64
C ILE A 106 4.12 -41.00 -4.76
N ILE A 107 4.10 -39.91 -5.54
CA ILE A 107 5.01 -39.73 -6.68
C ILE A 107 6.45 -39.53 -6.20
N THR A 108 6.67 -38.79 -5.11
CA THR A 108 8.03 -38.49 -4.61
C THR A 108 8.76 -39.74 -4.10
N ILE A 109 8.06 -40.67 -3.45
CA ILE A 109 8.66 -41.90 -2.92
C ILE A 109 9.14 -42.80 -4.07
N VAL A 110 8.35 -42.92 -5.14
CA VAL A 110 8.71 -43.72 -6.31
C VAL A 110 9.95 -43.16 -7.01
N VAL A 111 10.04 -41.84 -7.19
CA VAL A 111 11.20 -41.19 -7.82
C VAL A 111 12.49 -41.42 -7.00
N LEU A 112 12.41 -41.30 -5.67
CA LEU A 112 13.57 -41.54 -4.79
C LEU A 112 14.05 -43.00 -4.85
N MET A 113 13.14 -43.97 -4.92
CA MET A 113 13.54 -45.38 -5.07
C MET A 113 14.22 -45.65 -6.40
N VAL A 114 13.74 -45.09 -7.51
CA VAL A 114 14.36 -45.29 -8.84
C VAL A 114 15.78 -44.71 -8.88
N ILE A 115 15.99 -43.49 -8.34
CA ILE A 115 17.32 -42.87 -8.28
C ILE A 115 18.26 -43.69 -7.39
N GLY A 116 17.78 -44.16 -6.23
CA GLY A 116 18.57 -45.00 -5.33
C GLY A 116 19.03 -46.30 -5.99
N VAL A 117 18.14 -46.99 -6.71
CA VAL A 117 18.45 -48.22 -7.43
C VAL A 117 19.48 -47.98 -8.55
N LEU A 118 19.32 -46.90 -9.32
CA LEU A 118 20.29 -46.53 -10.37
C LEU A 118 21.68 -46.21 -9.81
N ALA A 119 21.76 -45.52 -8.66
CA ALA A 119 23.05 -45.19 -8.03
C ALA A 119 23.81 -46.43 -7.53
N VAL A 120 23.10 -47.42 -6.99
CA VAL A 120 23.69 -48.68 -6.52
C VAL A 120 24.17 -49.54 -7.69
N LEU A 121 23.39 -49.61 -8.78
CA LEU A 121 23.78 -50.33 -9.99
C LEU A 121 24.95 -49.65 -10.72
N GLY A 122 24.93 -48.32 -10.84
CA GLY A 122 25.99 -47.56 -11.51
C GLY A 122 27.36 -47.68 -10.82
N LYS A 123 27.40 -47.65 -9.47
CA LYS A 123 28.65 -47.86 -8.72
C LYS A 123 29.28 -49.23 -8.99
N LYS A 124 28.47 -50.27 -9.15
CA LYS A 124 28.96 -51.63 -9.42
C LYS A 124 29.55 -51.76 -10.82
N TRP A 125 28.98 -51.06 -11.80
CA TRP A 125 29.50 -51.03 -13.17
C TRP A 125 30.83 -50.27 -13.27
N LEU A 126 30.96 -49.12 -12.59
CA LEU A 126 32.22 -48.37 -12.55
C LEU A 126 33.36 -49.14 -11.89
N LEU A 127 33.09 -49.91 -10.83
CA LEU A 127 34.13 -50.72 -10.19
C LEU A 127 34.59 -51.89 -11.09
N SER A 128 33.73 -52.42 -11.95
CA SER A 128 34.08 -53.49 -12.88
C SER A 128 34.89 -53.02 -14.10
N LEU A 129 34.98 -51.71 -14.35
CA LEU A 129 35.78 -51.14 -15.44
C LEU A 129 37.23 -50.81 -15.04
N VAL A 130 37.53 -50.83 -13.74
CA VAL A 130 38.81 -50.42 -13.15
C VAL A 130 39.68 -51.62 -12.72
N GLN A 131 39.17 -52.85 -12.89
CA GLN A 131 39.93 -54.10 -12.72
C GLN A 131 40.20 -54.75 -14.07
#